data_AF-A0A3B8UJ17-F1
#
_entry.id   AF-A0A3B8UJ17-F1
#
_cell.length_a   1.000
_cell.length_b   1.000
_cell.length_c   1.000
_cell.angle_alpha   90.00
_cell.angle_beta   90.00
_cell.angle_gamma   90.00
#
_symmetry.space_group_name_H-M   'P 1'
#
loop_
_entity.id
_entity.type
_entity.pdbx_description
1 polymer ?
#
loop_
_entity_poly.entity_id
_entity_poly.type
_entity_poly.pdbx_seq_one_letter_code
_entity_poly.pdbx_strand_id
1 'polypeptide(L)'
;EMYSQIVTTFDPMLSSLRYFHNDINKVTVYVDNGIKHDTTIAPIDEIKNEPFFDMASDSTAINWYVDKDSKKLISARKMSTLEHMGITGIMYIDVSYDSVMSTYRQGLEPGCGIIVVDKAGAVIGEFNNIGDDSRYVLNYSDNNGIERQGAKPALKKMLGEVRWDGNICSNAGGYALVRKESPVTGWTTYIYEPRKMMFNSTSSITAMIIVAVVVALLGLAASITATSGFITKRIRKLQTSMAKVEQGDFDAVIRTEDKDE
;
A
#
# COMPACT_ATOMS: atom_id res chain seq x y z
N GLU A 1 -50.72 15.59 -5.93
CA GLU A 1 -49.74 16.29 -5.07
C GLU A 1 -48.48 15.46 -4.83
N MET A 2 -48.59 14.25 -4.26
CA MET A 2 -47.45 13.32 -4.05
C MET A 2 -46.63 13.01 -5.32
N TYR A 3 -47.30 12.72 -6.45
CA TYR A 3 -46.62 12.51 -7.73
C TYR A 3 -45.82 13.73 -8.20
N SER A 4 -46.33 14.95 -7.93
CA SER A 4 -45.62 16.18 -8.29
C SER A 4 -44.34 16.34 -7.47
N GLN A 5 -44.36 16.01 -6.17
CA GLN A 5 -43.17 16.07 -5.32
C GLN A 5 -42.11 15.04 -5.73
N ILE A 6 -42.53 13.84 -6.16
CA ILE A 6 -41.61 12.82 -6.68
C ILE A 6 -40.86 13.37 -7.90
N VAL A 7 -41.60 13.85 -8.92
CA VAL A 7 -41.02 14.31 -10.18
C VAL A 7 -40.20 15.60 -10.04
N THR A 8 -40.65 16.55 -9.21
CA THR A 8 -40.03 17.89 -9.14
C THR A 8 -38.93 18.03 -8.09
N THR A 9 -38.90 17.16 -7.09
CA THR A 9 -37.95 17.27 -5.96
C THR A 9 -37.14 15.99 -5.78
N PHE A 10 -37.80 14.84 -5.68
CA PHE A 10 -37.14 13.59 -5.35
C PHE A 10 -36.26 13.07 -6.49
N ASP A 11 -36.80 12.98 -7.71
CA ASP A 11 -36.06 12.45 -8.87
C ASP A 11 -34.86 13.33 -9.24
N PRO A 12 -34.96 14.68 -9.29
CA PRO A 12 -33.81 15.53 -9.52
C PRO A 12 -32.75 15.38 -8.43
N MET A 13 -33.14 15.20 -7.17
CA MET A 13 -32.20 14.98 -6.08
C MET A 13 -31.39 13.69 -6.28
N LEU A 14 -32.04 12.56 -6.56
CA LEU A 14 -31.33 11.29 -6.81
C LEU A 14 -30.51 11.33 -8.11
N SER A 15 -31.02 11.99 -9.14
CA SER A 15 -30.31 12.18 -10.40
C SER A 15 -29.06 13.05 -10.21
N SER A 16 -29.12 14.06 -9.35
CA SER A 16 -27.95 14.91 -9.03
C SER A 16 -26.82 14.11 -8.40
N LEU A 17 -27.13 13.14 -7.54
CA LEU A 17 -26.13 12.27 -6.92
C LEU A 17 -25.36 11.48 -8.00
N ARG A 18 -26.07 10.92 -8.98
CA ARG A 18 -25.45 10.20 -10.12
C ARG A 18 -24.66 11.14 -11.02
N TYR A 19 -25.11 12.38 -11.19
CA TYR A 19 -24.40 13.38 -12.00
C TYR A 19 -23.06 13.78 -11.37
N PHE A 20 -22.99 13.93 -10.04
CA PHE A 20 -21.76 14.31 -9.35
C PHE A 20 -20.80 13.14 -9.10
N HIS A 21 -21.29 11.91 -9.13
CA HIS A 21 -20.54 10.70 -8.82
C HIS A 21 -20.66 9.67 -9.95
N ASN A 22 -19.72 9.72 -10.88
CA ASN A 22 -19.68 8.82 -12.05
C ASN A 22 -19.46 7.34 -11.67
N ASP A 23 -19.08 7.07 -10.44
CA ASP A 23 -18.95 5.74 -9.85
C ASP A 23 -20.28 5.18 -9.33
N ILE A 24 -21.37 5.96 -9.34
CA ILE A 24 -22.70 5.49 -8.95
C ILE A 24 -23.51 5.10 -10.18
N ASN A 25 -23.78 3.80 -10.32
CA ASN A 25 -24.52 3.24 -11.43
C ASN A 25 -26.03 3.53 -11.33
N LYS A 26 -26.59 3.31 -10.13
CA LYS A 26 -28.05 3.39 -9.87
C LYS A 26 -28.31 3.82 -8.44
N VAL A 27 -29.36 4.62 -8.25
CA VAL A 27 -29.86 5.04 -6.94
C VAL A 27 -31.37 4.84 -6.94
N THR A 28 -31.88 4.03 -6.01
CA THR A 28 -33.29 3.66 -5.95
C THR A 28 -33.73 3.55 -4.50
N VAL A 29 -34.93 4.02 -4.20
CA VAL A 29 -35.59 3.75 -2.93
C VAL A 29 -36.64 2.68 -3.16
N TYR A 30 -36.44 1.52 -2.53
CA TYR A 30 -37.40 0.43 -2.55
C TYR A 30 -38.39 0.61 -1.40
N VAL A 31 -39.69 0.65 -1.69
CA VAL A 31 -40.73 0.85 -0.67
C VAL A 31 -41.78 -0.25 -0.70
N ASP A 32 -42.35 -0.54 0.47
CA ASP A 32 -43.47 -1.47 0.58
C ASP A 32 -44.70 -0.93 -0.17
N ASN A 33 -45.36 -1.80 -0.94
CA ASN A 33 -46.44 -1.44 -1.88
C ASN A 33 -46.11 -0.27 -2.83
N GLY A 34 -44.84 -0.07 -3.17
CA GLY A 34 -44.38 0.99 -4.04
C GLY A 34 -44.83 0.83 -5.49
N ILE A 35 -45.39 1.89 -6.08
CA ILE A 35 -45.57 1.96 -7.53
C ILE A 35 -44.22 2.38 -8.12
N LYS A 36 -43.70 1.54 -9.03
CA LYS A 36 -42.45 1.81 -9.73
C LYS A 36 -42.52 3.18 -10.42
N HIS A 37 -41.56 4.03 -10.11
CA HIS A 37 -41.39 5.34 -10.72
C HIS A 37 -39.98 5.43 -11.32
N ASP A 38 -39.93 5.27 -12.64
CA ASP A 38 -38.68 5.23 -13.42
C ASP A 38 -37.62 4.32 -12.77
N THR A 39 -36.48 4.89 -12.37
CA THR A 39 -35.35 4.22 -11.73
C THR A 39 -35.18 4.60 -10.26
N THR A 40 -35.96 5.57 -9.78
CA THR A 40 -35.79 6.21 -8.47
C THR A 40 -36.62 5.55 -7.37
N ILE A 41 -37.78 4.99 -7.71
CA ILE A 41 -38.65 4.26 -6.77
C ILE A 41 -39.05 2.92 -7.37
N ALA A 42 -38.98 1.86 -6.57
CA ALA A 42 -39.40 0.52 -6.97
C ALA A 42 -40.05 -0.23 -5.79
N PRO A 43 -40.87 -1.27 -6.05
CA PRO A 43 -41.42 -2.09 -4.97
C PRO A 43 -40.34 -2.96 -4.33
N ILE A 44 -40.39 -3.11 -2.99
CA ILE A 44 -39.49 -3.98 -2.21
C ILE A 44 -39.44 -5.42 -2.75
N ASP A 45 -40.54 -5.89 -3.35
CA ASP A 45 -40.61 -7.22 -3.98
C ASP A 45 -39.53 -7.49 -5.03
N GLU A 46 -38.96 -6.45 -5.67
CA GLU A 46 -37.86 -6.60 -6.63
C GLU A 46 -36.54 -7.04 -5.98
N ILE A 47 -36.35 -6.78 -4.67
CA ILE A 47 -35.08 -7.05 -3.97
C ILE A 47 -35.22 -8.03 -2.80
N LYS A 48 -36.43 -8.48 -2.43
CA LYS A 48 -36.65 -9.34 -1.25
C LYS A 48 -35.89 -10.68 -1.26
N ASN A 49 -35.54 -11.17 -2.44
CA ASN A 49 -34.81 -12.43 -2.62
C ASN A 49 -33.30 -12.23 -2.80
N GLU A 50 -32.82 -10.99 -2.74
CA GLU A 50 -31.41 -10.69 -2.88
C GLU A 50 -30.64 -11.00 -1.58
N PRO A 51 -29.39 -11.50 -1.66
CA PRO A 51 -28.61 -11.88 -0.47
C PRO A 51 -28.35 -10.76 0.53
N PHE A 52 -28.43 -9.49 0.09
CA PHE A 52 -28.20 -8.33 0.93
C PHE A 52 -29.48 -7.83 1.64
N PHE A 53 -30.66 -8.36 1.28
CA PHE A 53 -31.94 -7.80 1.68
C PHE A 53 -32.11 -7.79 3.20
N ASP A 54 -31.93 -8.93 3.86
CA ASP A 54 -32.10 -9.07 5.32
C ASP A 54 -31.19 -8.09 6.08
N MET A 55 -29.92 -7.98 5.66
CA MET A 55 -28.98 -7.03 6.25
C MET A 55 -29.44 -5.57 6.09
N ALA A 56 -30.02 -5.24 4.93
CA ALA A 56 -30.47 -3.90 4.61
C ALA A 56 -31.83 -3.54 5.26
N SER A 57 -32.72 -4.51 5.46
CA SER A 57 -34.06 -4.30 6.04
C SER A 57 -34.02 -4.28 7.57
N ASP A 58 -33.10 -5.01 8.20
CA ASP A 58 -33.01 -5.09 9.66
C ASP A 58 -32.29 -3.89 10.30
N SER A 59 -31.50 -3.13 9.52
CA SER A 59 -30.61 -2.10 10.05
C SER A 59 -30.74 -0.75 9.33
N THR A 60 -30.69 0.33 10.11
CA THR A 60 -30.56 1.71 9.60
C THR A 60 -29.10 2.13 9.35
N ALA A 61 -28.14 1.29 9.73
CA ALA A 61 -26.73 1.48 9.40
C ALA A 61 -26.48 1.26 7.90
N ILE A 62 -25.40 1.84 7.38
CA ILE A 62 -24.99 1.62 5.99
C ILE A 62 -24.42 0.19 5.88
N ASN A 63 -25.03 -0.63 5.04
CA ASN A 63 -24.55 -1.98 4.77
C ASN A 63 -23.96 -2.06 3.37
N TRP A 64 -22.81 -2.71 3.26
CA TRP A 64 -22.11 -2.92 2.00
C TRP A 64 -22.16 -4.39 1.63
N TYR A 65 -22.64 -4.68 0.43
CA TYR A 65 -22.62 -6.00 -0.17
C TYR A 65 -21.67 -6.00 -1.37
N VAL A 66 -20.80 -7.01 -1.43
CA VAL A 66 -19.84 -7.18 -2.52
C VAL A 66 -19.91 -8.59 -3.05
N ASP A 67 -20.15 -8.70 -4.35
CA ASP A 67 -19.91 -9.92 -5.12
C ASP A 67 -18.74 -9.65 -6.07
N LYS A 68 -17.58 -10.23 -5.74
CA LYS A 68 -16.34 -10.04 -6.50
C LYS A 68 -16.43 -10.66 -7.90
N ASP A 69 -17.11 -11.80 -8.04
CA ASP A 69 -17.15 -12.56 -9.28
C ASP A 69 -18.10 -11.91 -10.29
N SER A 70 -19.28 -11.48 -9.82
CA SER A 70 -20.23 -10.74 -10.64
C SER A 70 -19.93 -9.23 -10.70
N LYS A 71 -18.88 -8.76 -10.01
CA LYS A 71 -18.52 -7.35 -9.84
C LYS A 71 -19.68 -6.46 -9.36
N LYS A 72 -20.52 -6.98 -8.46
CA LYS A 72 -21.65 -6.24 -7.88
C LYS A 72 -21.20 -5.59 -6.59
N LEU A 73 -21.36 -4.27 -6.46
CA LEU A 73 -21.06 -3.53 -5.24
C LEU A 73 -22.26 -2.66 -4.89
N ILE A 74 -22.89 -2.94 -3.76
CA ILE A 74 -24.14 -2.30 -3.34
C ILE A 74 -23.96 -1.71 -1.95
N SER A 75 -24.47 -0.51 -1.78
CA SER A 75 -24.77 0.07 -0.47
C SER A 75 -26.29 0.09 -0.27
N ALA A 76 -26.75 -0.52 0.82
CA ALA A 76 -28.17 -0.57 1.13
C ALA A 76 -28.44 -0.36 2.63
N ARG A 77 -29.52 0.36 2.94
CA ARG A 77 -29.96 0.56 4.33
C ARG A 77 -31.44 0.87 4.44
N LYS A 78 -32.03 0.52 5.58
CA LYS A 78 -33.38 0.96 5.94
C LYS A 78 -33.39 2.46 6.22
N MET A 79 -34.43 3.14 5.72
CA MET A 79 -34.64 4.57 5.90
C MET A 79 -35.46 4.83 7.16
N SER A 80 -34.80 5.37 8.19
CA SER A 80 -35.45 5.70 9.47
C SER A 80 -36.64 6.65 9.32
N THR A 81 -36.58 7.62 8.39
CA THR A 81 -37.70 8.54 8.14
C THR A 81 -38.96 7.83 7.67
N LEU A 82 -38.82 6.81 6.82
CA LEU A 82 -39.96 6.01 6.34
C LEU A 82 -40.45 5.04 7.42
N GLU A 83 -39.52 4.47 8.20
CA GLU A 83 -39.85 3.60 9.33
C GLU A 83 -40.70 4.33 10.39
N HIS A 84 -40.39 5.58 10.71
CA HIS A 84 -41.23 6.40 11.61
C HIS A 84 -42.63 6.67 11.06
N MET A 85 -42.82 6.57 9.73
CA MET A 85 -44.11 6.68 9.08
C MET A 85 -44.84 5.33 8.94
N GLY A 86 -44.26 4.25 9.49
CA GLY A 86 -44.80 2.89 9.38
C GLY A 86 -44.57 2.25 8.00
N ILE A 87 -43.67 2.79 7.19
CA ILE A 87 -43.36 2.32 5.83
C ILE A 87 -41.97 1.72 5.82
N THR A 88 -41.85 0.46 5.40
CA THR A 88 -40.53 -0.12 5.13
C THR A 88 -39.99 0.48 3.84
N GLY A 89 -38.87 1.20 3.95
CA GLY A 89 -38.17 1.79 2.81
C GLY A 89 -36.68 1.53 2.89
N ILE A 90 -36.10 1.05 1.79
CA ILE A 90 -34.68 0.72 1.67
C ILE A 90 -34.05 1.65 0.64
N MET A 91 -33.07 2.45 1.07
CA MET A 91 -32.20 3.20 0.17
C MET A 91 -31.18 2.23 -0.42
N TYR A 92 -31.14 2.12 -1.74
CA TYR A 92 -30.24 1.26 -2.50
C TYR A 92 -29.38 2.10 -3.43
N ILE A 93 -28.07 1.88 -3.38
CA ILE A 93 -27.09 2.51 -4.25
C ILE A 93 -26.21 1.41 -4.85
N ASP A 94 -26.24 1.29 -6.17
CA ASP A 94 -25.33 0.46 -6.95
C ASP A 94 -24.11 1.30 -7.33
N VAL A 95 -22.92 0.82 -6.94
CA VAL A 95 -21.65 1.50 -7.16
C VAL A 95 -20.79 0.63 -8.09
N SER A 96 -20.06 1.28 -8.98
CA SER A 96 -19.10 0.62 -9.87
C SER A 96 -17.98 -0.05 -9.06
N TYR A 97 -18.03 -1.37 -9.00
CA TYR A 97 -16.99 -2.19 -8.39
C TYR A 97 -15.61 -1.86 -8.98
N ASP A 98 -15.50 -1.79 -10.31
CA ASP A 98 -14.23 -1.52 -10.98
C ASP A 98 -13.70 -0.12 -10.63
N SER A 99 -14.57 0.89 -10.52
CA SER A 99 -14.17 2.25 -10.12
C SER A 99 -13.61 2.25 -8.69
N VAL A 100 -14.32 1.64 -7.74
CA VAL A 100 -13.84 1.55 -6.35
C VAL A 100 -12.53 0.76 -6.26
N MET A 101 -12.45 -0.40 -6.93
CA MET A 101 -11.25 -1.23 -6.92
C MET A 101 -10.06 -0.58 -7.63
N SER A 102 -10.29 0.30 -8.62
CA SER A 102 -9.22 1.02 -9.29
C SER A 102 -8.45 1.94 -8.35
N THR A 103 -9.10 2.49 -7.33
CA THR A 103 -8.44 3.34 -6.32
C THR A 103 -7.36 2.57 -5.54
N TYR A 104 -7.64 1.31 -5.20
CA TYR A 104 -6.66 0.42 -4.57
C TYR A 104 -5.49 0.07 -5.51
N ARG A 105 -5.76 -0.08 -6.82
CA ARG A 105 -4.72 -0.39 -7.81
C ARG A 105 -3.81 0.81 -8.08
N GLN A 106 -4.37 2.01 -8.16
CA GLN A 106 -3.61 3.24 -8.44
C GLN A 106 -2.66 3.61 -7.29
N GLY A 107 -3.06 3.35 -6.05
CA GLY A 107 -2.22 3.57 -4.87
C GLY A 107 -1.22 2.45 -4.56
N LEU A 108 -1.05 1.47 -5.45
CA LEU A 108 -0.24 0.28 -5.18
C LEU A 108 1.22 0.48 -5.60
N GLU A 109 2.09 0.62 -4.61
CA GLU A 109 3.54 0.74 -4.80
C GLU A 109 4.17 -0.53 -5.44
N PRO A 110 5.24 -0.38 -6.25
CA PRO A 110 5.99 -1.52 -6.76
C PRO A 110 6.50 -2.45 -5.65
N GLY A 111 6.41 -3.76 -5.89
CA GLY A 111 6.81 -4.78 -4.91
C GLY A 111 5.77 -5.09 -3.83
N CYS A 112 4.65 -4.37 -3.81
CA CYS A 112 3.58 -4.58 -2.85
C CYS A 112 2.38 -5.32 -3.45
N GLY A 113 1.59 -5.96 -2.58
CA GLY A 113 0.24 -6.40 -2.88
C GLY A 113 -0.77 -5.89 -1.87
N ILE A 114 -2.03 -5.81 -2.29
CA ILE A 114 -3.19 -5.40 -1.49
C ILE A 114 -4.22 -6.51 -1.50
N ILE A 115 -4.78 -6.81 -0.33
CA ILE A 115 -5.93 -7.68 -0.14
C ILE A 115 -6.95 -6.94 0.70
N VAL A 116 -8.18 -6.81 0.20
CA VAL A 116 -9.30 -6.16 0.88
C VAL A 116 -10.32 -7.22 1.23
N VAL A 117 -10.73 -7.27 2.50
CA VAL A 117 -11.76 -8.21 2.98
C VAL A 117 -12.87 -7.49 3.73
N ASP A 118 -14.05 -8.07 3.73
CA ASP A 118 -15.18 -7.59 4.53
C ASP A 118 -15.04 -7.96 6.02
N LYS A 119 -16.06 -7.62 6.83
CA LYS A 119 -16.10 -7.92 8.26
C LYS A 119 -16.12 -9.43 8.56
N ALA A 120 -16.65 -10.24 7.65
CA ALA A 120 -16.70 -11.71 7.80
C ALA A 120 -15.42 -12.39 7.30
N GLY A 121 -14.50 -11.63 6.69
CA GLY A 121 -13.28 -12.14 6.07
C GLY A 121 -13.49 -12.68 4.65
N ALA A 122 -14.59 -12.34 3.98
CA ALA A 122 -14.76 -12.60 2.56
C ALA A 122 -13.91 -11.63 1.73
N VAL A 123 -13.29 -12.14 0.67
CA VAL A 123 -12.38 -11.36 -0.17
C VAL A 123 -13.16 -10.44 -1.11
N ILE A 124 -12.99 -9.14 -0.94
CA ILE A 124 -13.58 -8.11 -1.78
C ILE A 124 -12.69 -7.82 -2.98
N GLY A 125 -11.37 -7.76 -2.78
CA GLY A 125 -10.42 -7.43 -3.84
C GLY A 125 -9.00 -7.88 -3.54
N GLU A 126 -8.29 -8.31 -4.57
CA GLU A 126 -6.88 -8.72 -4.50
C GLU A 126 -6.13 -8.09 -5.67
N PHE A 127 -5.07 -7.36 -5.36
CA PHE A 127 -4.27 -6.62 -6.32
C PHE A 127 -2.79 -6.79 -5.97
N ASN A 128 -1.90 -6.82 -6.97
CA ASN A 128 -0.47 -6.88 -6.73
C ASN A 128 0.31 -6.12 -7.82
N ASN A 129 1.46 -5.59 -7.44
CA ASN A 129 2.44 -4.96 -8.32
C ASN A 129 3.83 -5.56 -8.04
N ILE A 130 3.87 -6.88 -7.85
CA ILE A 130 5.06 -7.64 -7.43
C ILE A 130 5.96 -8.02 -8.62
N GLY A 131 5.55 -7.67 -9.84
CA GLY A 131 6.25 -8.02 -11.08
C GLY A 131 6.07 -9.49 -11.45
N ASP A 132 6.99 -10.02 -12.26
CA ASP A 132 6.85 -11.36 -12.87
C ASP A 132 7.08 -12.51 -11.88
N ASP A 133 7.65 -12.26 -10.69
CA ASP A 133 7.87 -13.29 -9.67
C ASP A 133 6.58 -13.54 -8.88
N SER A 134 5.62 -14.16 -9.55
CA SER A 134 4.32 -14.60 -9.01
C SER A 134 4.42 -15.44 -7.74
N ARG A 135 5.61 -15.98 -7.42
CA ARG A 135 5.82 -16.66 -6.15
C ARG A 135 5.57 -15.71 -5.00
N TYR A 136 5.89 -14.43 -5.10
CA TYR A 136 5.69 -13.55 -3.95
C TYR A 136 4.24 -13.07 -3.76
N VAL A 137 3.33 -13.37 -4.68
CA VAL A 137 1.90 -13.01 -4.57
C VAL A 137 1.23 -13.87 -3.50
N LEU A 138 0.53 -13.21 -2.58
CA LEU A 138 -0.29 -13.85 -1.55
C LEU A 138 -1.77 -13.83 -1.95
N ASN A 139 -2.48 -14.90 -1.58
CA ASN A 139 -3.94 -14.97 -1.59
C ASN A 139 -4.46 -14.92 -0.16
N TYR A 140 -5.69 -14.46 0.03
CA TYR A 140 -6.28 -14.38 1.37
C TYR A 140 -6.52 -15.76 1.99
N SER A 141 -7.10 -16.68 1.22
CA SER A 141 -7.44 -18.05 1.62
C SER A 141 -6.82 -19.08 0.67
N ASP A 142 -6.54 -20.27 1.18
CA ASP A 142 -6.10 -21.40 0.37
C ASP A 142 -7.32 -21.99 -0.38
N ASN A 143 -7.48 -21.62 -1.65
CA ASN A 143 -8.57 -22.12 -2.48
C ASN A 143 -8.34 -23.58 -2.95
N ASN A 144 -7.13 -24.10 -2.74
CA ASN A 144 -6.76 -25.46 -3.08
C ASN A 144 -6.68 -26.26 -1.79
N GLY A 145 -7.72 -27.02 -1.45
CA GLY A 145 -7.78 -27.91 -0.26
C GLY A 145 -6.76 -29.06 -0.24
N ILE A 146 -5.65 -28.93 -0.97
CA ILE A 146 -4.52 -29.85 -0.98
C ILE A 146 -3.32 -29.07 -0.44
N GLU A 147 -2.99 -29.28 0.84
CA GLU A 147 -1.72 -28.85 1.42
C GLU A 147 -0.58 -29.53 0.64
N ARG A 148 -0.08 -28.88 -0.40
CA ARG A 148 1.17 -29.30 -1.05
C ARG A 148 2.31 -28.91 -0.12
N GLN A 149 3.19 -29.85 0.23
CA GLN A 149 4.44 -29.52 0.93
C GLN A 149 5.18 -28.42 0.14
N GLY A 150 5.44 -27.28 0.81
CA GLY A 150 6.03 -26.09 0.18
C GLY A 150 5.04 -25.06 -0.37
N ALA A 151 3.72 -25.27 -0.23
CA ALA A 151 2.71 -24.25 -0.49
C ALA A 151 2.85 -23.10 0.51
N LYS A 152 2.71 -21.87 0.03
CA LYS A 152 2.74 -20.69 0.90
C LYS A 152 1.49 -20.68 1.77
N PRO A 153 1.60 -20.38 3.07
CA PRO A 153 0.42 -20.21 3.90
C PRO A 153 -0.39 -19.02 3.36
N ALA A 154 -1.70 -19.20 3.22
CA ALA A 154 -2.59 -18.09 2.91
C ALA A 154 -2.52 -17.00 3.98
N LEU A 155 -2.79 -15.74 3.59
CA LEU A 155 -2.70 -14.60 4.50
C LEU A 155 -3.53 -14.85 5.77
N LYS A 156 -4.74 -15.40 5.65
CA LYS A 156 -5.62 -15.72 6.79
C LYS A 156 -4.94 -16.60 7.85
N LYS A 157 -4.15 -17.59 7.44
CA LYS A 157 -3.40 -18.47 8.37
C LYS A 157 -2.28 -17.67 9.06
N MET A 158 -1.56 -16.86 8.30
CA MET A 158 -0.50 -15.99 8.82
C MET A 158 -1.04 -14.98 9.84
N LEU A 159 -2.23 -14.41 9.61
CA LEU A 159 -2.86 -13.45 10.52
C LEU A 159 -3.12 -14.01 11.93
N GLY A 160 -3.27 -15.32 12.08
CA GLY A 160 -3.48 -15.98 13.39
C GLY A 160 -2.20 -16.18 14.20
N GLU A 161 -1.03 -16.14 13.57
CA GLU A 161 0.26 -16.47 14.18
C GLU A 161 1.13 -15.22 14.45
N VAL A 162 0.74 -14.07 13.90
CA VAL A 162 1.54 -12.85 13.92
C VAL A 162 1.33 -12.02 15.18
N ARG A 163 2.40 -11.35 15.61
CA ARG A 163 2.32 -10.26 16.59
C ARG A 163 2.29 -8.93 15.85
N TRP A 164 1.26 -8.14 16.15
CA TRP A 164 1.07 -6.81 15.61
C TRP A 164 1.71 -5.77 16.52
N ASP A 165 2.44 -4.84 15.91
CA ASP A 165 2.83 -3.57 16.52
C ASP A 165 1.89 -2.49 15.95
N GLY A 166 0.79 -2.26 16.67
CA GLY A 166 -0.34 -1.48 16.16
C GLY A 166 -0.94 -2.08 14.89
N ASN A 167 -0.71 -1.40 13.76
CA ASN A 167 -1.22 -1.76 12.44
C ASN A 167 -0.17 -2.41 11.54
N ILE A 168 1.05 -2.62 12.04
CA ILE A 168 2.18 -3.13 11.26
C ILE A 168 2.64 -4.47 11.85
N CYS A 169 2.97 -5.42 10.99
CA CYS A 169 3.70 -6.63 11.35
C CYS A 169 4.95 -6.70 10.48
N SER A 170 6.12 -6.61 11.10
CA SER A 170 7.40 -6.57 10.39
C SER A 170 7.80 -7.91 9.76
N ASN A 171 7.23 -9.03 10.25
CA ASN A 171 7.48 -10.34 9.70
C ASN A 171 6.33 -11.32 9.97
N ALA A 172 5.58 -11.62 8.93
CA ALA A 172 4.62 -12.69 8.83
C ALA A 172 5.05 -13.61 7.69
N GLY A 173 5.52 -14.83 7.96
CA GLY A 173 5.88 -15.80 6.91
C GLY A 173 6.85 -15.27 5.83
N GLY A 174 7.73 -14.31 6.15
CA GLY A 174 8.65 -13.68 5.20
C GLY A 174 8.14 -12.39 4.54
N TYR A 175 7.00 -11.86 4.98
CA TYR A 175 6.38 -10.63 4.49
C TYR A 175 6.29 -9.58 5.59
N ALA A 176 6.43 -8.31 5.23
CA ALA A 176 5.95 -7.20 6.04
C ALA A 176 4.47 -6.98 5.71
N LEU A 177 3.64 -6.80 6.74
CA LEU A 177 2.21 -6.56 6.59
C LEU A 177 1.82 -5.24 7.23
N VAL A 178 0.92 -4.51 6.59
CA VAL A 178 0.20 -3.37 7.16
C VAL A 178 -1.28 -3.64 7.03
N ARG A 179 -2.05 -3.36 8.08
CA ARG A 179 -3.52 -3.48 8.05
C ARG A 179 -4.18 -2.16 8.40
N LYS A 180 -5.33 -1.89 7.79
CA LYS A 180 -6.20 -0.77 8.18
C LYS A 180 -7.66 -1.15 7.98
N GLU A 181 -8.46 -0.96 9.02
CA GLU A 181 -9.91 -1.12 8.96
C GLU A 181 -10.56 0.24 8.66
N SER A 182 -11.53 0.25 7.75
CA SER A 182 -12.38 1.41 7.47
C SER A 182 -13.55 1.45 8.45
N PRO A 183 -13.73 2.50 9.27
CA PRO A 183 -14.87 2.59 10.17
C PRO A 183 -16.21 2.79 9.42
N VAL A 184 -16.16 3.20 8.15
CA VAL A 184 -17.35 3.49 7.34
C VAL A 184 -17.89 2.22 6.67
N THR A 185 -17.02 1.37 6.13
CA THR A 185 -17.42 0.14 5.43
C THR A 185 -17.23 -1.11 6.28
N GLY A 186 -16.35 -1.05 7.27
CA GLY A 186 -15.85 -2.21 8.02
C GLY A 186 -14.96 -3.13 7.22
N TRP A 187 -14.49 -2.70 6.05
CA TRP A 187 -13.53 -3.46 5.27
C TRP A 187 -12.15 -3.31 5.87
N THR A 188 -11.41 -4.42 5.89
CA THR A 188 -10.00 -4.42 6.29
C THR A 188 -9.11 -4.56 5.06
N THR A 189 -8.24 -3.58 4.87
CA THR A 189 -7.23 -3.58 3.82
C THR A 189 -5.91 -4.04 4.40
N TYR A 190 -5.35 -5.09 3.81
CA TYR A 190 -4.01 -5.60 4.08
C TYR A 190 -3.09 -5.24 2.93
N ILE A 191 -1.99 -4.57 3.23
CA ILE A 191 -0.87 -4.38 2.31
C ILE A 191 0.22 -5.37 2.73
N TYR A 192 0.79 -6.08 1.78
CA TYR A 192 1.89 -7.00 2.01
C TYR A 192 3.08 -6.70 1.10
N GLU A 193 4.28 -6.80 1.66
CA GLU A 193 5.53 -6.62 0.94
C GLU A 193 6.49 -7.79 1.24
N PRO A 194 7.03 -8.49 0.23
CA PRO A 194 7.96 -9.60 0.45
C PRO A 194 9.32 -9.06 0.91
N ARG A 195 9.78 -9.49 2.08
CA ARG A 195 11.05 -8.99 2.64
C ARG A 195 12.27 -9.30 1.78
N LYS A 196 12.24 -10.39 1.01
CA LYS A 196 13.31 -10.74 0.06
C LYS A 196 13.45 -9.74 -1.08
N MET A 197 12.37 -9.06 -1.47
CA MET A 197 12.39 -8.03 -2.51
C MET A 197 12.83 -6.68 -1.96
N MET A 198 12.55 -6.37 -0.69
CA MET A 198 13.04 -5.16 -0.01
C MET A 198 14.57 -5.01 -0.12
N PHE A 199 15.32 -6.12 -0.07
CA PHE A 199 16.78 -6.09 -0.13
C PHE A 199 17.35 -5.87 -1.55
N ASN A 200 16.64 -6.27 -2.60
CA ASN A 200 17.11 -6.06 -3.99
C ASN A 200 16.94 -4.59 -4.41
N SER A 201 15.95 -3.88 -3.86
CA SER A 201 15.74 -2.44 -4.06
C SER A 201 16.83 -1.57 -3.40
N THR A 202 17.60 -2.11 -2.46
CA THR A 202 18.74 -1.41 -1.81
C THR A 202 20.10 -1.73 -2.45
N SER A 203 20.13 -2.44 -3.59
CA SER A 203 21.39 -2.81 -4.26
C SER A 203 22.20 -1.57 -4.67
N SER A 204 21.55 -0.52 -5.17
CA SER A 204 22.22 0.73 -5.59
C SER A 204 22.85 1.50 -4.42
N ILE A 205 22.19 1.55 -3.27
CA ILE A 205 22.72 2.23 -2.07
C ILE A 205 23.86 1.43 -1.46
N THR A 206 23.70 0.10 -1.38
CA THR A 206 24.73 -0.81 -0.84
C THR A 206 25.99 -0.79 -1.71
N ALA A 207 25.84 -0.78 -3.05
CA ALA A 207 26.96 -0.65 -3.97
C ALA A 207 27.72 0.68 -3.80
N MET A 208 26.98 1.79 -3.63
CA MET A 208 27.60 3.11 -3.39
C MET A 208 28.40 3.13 -2.08
N ILE A 209 27.90 2.51 -1.01
CA ILE A 209 28.62 2.38 0.27
C ILE A 209 29.90 1.55 0.09
N ILE A 210 29.83 0.41 -0.61
CA ILE A 210 31.00 -0.44 -0.86
C ILE A 210 32.06 0.33 -1.68
N VAL A 211 31.63 1.03 -2.73
CA VAL A 211 32.54 1.87 -3.55
C VAL A 211 33.17 2.96 -2.70
N ALA A 212 32.40 3.66 -1.86
CA ALA A 212 32.93 4.70 -0.98
C ALA A 212 33.98 4.15 0.01
N VAL A 213 33.74 2.97 0.58
CA VAL A 213 34.70 2.29 1.47
C VAL A 213 35.99 1.93 0.73
N VAL A 214 35.89 1.38 -0.50
CA VAL A 214 37.06 1.04 -1.31
C VAL A 214 37.87 2.28 -1.67
N VAL A 215 37.22 3.37 -2.07
CA VAL A 215 37.88 4.65 -2.39
C VAL A 215 38.59 5.21 -1.15
N ALA A 216 37.95 5.16 0.02
CA ALA A 216 38.56 5.61 1.26
C ALA A 216 39.82 4.79 1.62
N LEU A 217 39.77 3.46 1.47
CA LEU A 217 40.92 2.59 1.71
C LEU A 217 42.09 2.87 0.74
N LEU A 218 41.79 3.10 -0.55
CA LEU A 218 42.81 3.48 -1.54
C LEU A 218 43.41 4.86 -1.23
N GLY A 219 42.58 5.82 -0.82
CA GLY A 219 43.02 7.15 -0.40
C GLY A 219 43.96 7.10 0.81
N LEU A 220 43.64 6.27 1.81
CA LEU A 220 44.50 6.04 2.97
C LEU A 220 45.84 5.43 2.56
N ALA A 221 45.84 4.41 1.70
CA ALA A 221 47.08 3.80 1.21
C ALA A 221 47.96 4.79 0.42
N ALA A 222 47.34 5.63 -0.42
CA ALA A 222 48.04 6.69 -1.15
C ALA A 222 48.63 7.75 -0.21
N SER A 223 47.89 8.15 0.83
CA SER A 223 48.36 9.12 1.82
C SER A 223 49.56 8.61 2.63
N ILE A 224 49.52 7.33 3.04
CA ILE A 224 50.62 6.68 3.77
C ILE A 224 51.88 6.63 2.89
N THR A 225 51.73 6.23 1.63
CA THR A 225 52.88 6.12 0.71
C THR A 225 53.47 7.48 0.35
N ALA A 226 52.65 8.50 0.11
CA ALA A 226 53.11 9.86 -0.19
C ALA A 226 53.87 10.49 0.99
N THR A 227 53.31 10.39 2.20
CA THR A 227 53.94 10.92 3.43
C THR A 227 55.26 10.21 3.71
N SER A 228 55.28 8.88 3.58
CA SER A 228 56.51 8.08 3.74
C SER A 228 57.59 8.49 2.73
N GLY A 229 57.23 8.71 1.46
CA GLY A 229 58.17 9.12 0.41
C GLY A 229 58.75 10.52 0.63
N PHE A 230 57.93 11.47 1.11
CA PHE A 230 58.35 12.85 1.35
C PHE A 230 59.31 12.97 2.55
N ILE A 231 58.94 12.35 3.68
CA ILE A 231 59.75 12.39 4.90
C ILE A 231 61.08 11.65 4.69
N THR A 232 61.04 10.46 4.09
CA THR A 232 62.26 9.65 3.86
C THR A 232 63.24 10.36 2.93
N LYS A 233 62.76 11.09 1.90
CA LYS A 233 63.63 11.89 1.01
C LYS A 233 64.34 13.04 1.75
N ARG A 234 63.63 13.73 2.65
CA ARG A 234 64.22 14.84 3.44
C ARG A 234 65.25 14.34 4.44
N ILE A 235 64.95 13.24 5.14
CA ILE A 235 65.91 12.60 6.06
C ILE A 235 67.16 12.15 5.30
N ARG A 236 66.98 11.46 4.17
CA ARG A 236 68.13 10.98 3.37
C ARG A 236 69.00 12.14 2.89
N LYS A 237 68.41 13.27 2.47
CA LYS A 237 69.14 14.48 2.05
C LYS A 237 69.93 15.11 3.20
N LEU A 238 69.36 15.16 4.42
CA LEU A 238 70.05 15.62 5.62
C LEU A 238 71.21 14.70 6.00
N GLN A 239 71.01 13.39 5.90
CA GLN A 239 72.06 12.39 6.16
C GLN A 239 73.22 12.53 5.16
N THR A 240 72.95 12.72 3.87
CA THR A 240 74.02 12.98 2.88
C THR A 240 74.70 14.32 3.09
N SER A 241 73.97 15.36 3.52
CA SER A 241 74.57 16.66 3.84
C SER A 241 75.45 16.59 5.10
N MET A 242 75.02 15.87 6.15
CA MET A 242 75.83 15.65 7.36
C MET A 242 77.08 14.83 7.06
N ALA A 243 76.98 13.78 6.23
CA ALA A 243 78.12 12.98 5.82
C ALA A 243 79.15 13.78 4.99
N LYS A 244 78.71 14.78 4.20
CA LYS A 244 79.61 15.69 3.47
C LYS A 244 80.31 16.70 4.38
N VAL A 245 79.61 17.22 5.39
CA VAL A 245 80.19 18.13 6.40
C VAL A 245 81.18 17.39 7.30
N GLU A 246 80.92 16.13 7.65
CA GLU A 246 81.82 15.27 8.43
C GLU A 246 83.12 14.93 7.67
N GLN A 247 83.08 14.94 6.33
CA GLN A 247 84.26 14.79 5.46
C GLN A 247 85.02 16.11 5.20
N GLY A 248 84.67 17.21 5.88
CA GLY A 248 85.43 18.46 5.88
C GLY A 248 85.09 19.45 4.76
N ASP A 249 83.98 19.25 4.04
CA ASP A 249 83.46 20.19 3.04
C ASP A 249 82.44 21.16 3.68
N PHE A 250 82.89 22.37 4.00
CA PHE A 250 82.09 23.40 4.69
C PHE A 250 81.38 24.38 3.74
N ASP A 251 81.44 24.20 2.42
CA ASP A 251 80.79 25.09 1.44
C ASP A 251 79.32 24.73 1.13
N ALA A 252 78.72 23.84 1.93
CA ALA A 252 77.31 23.47 1.79
C ALA A 252 76.38 24.60 2.26
N VAL A 253 76.07 25.54 1.37
CA VAL A 253 75.08 26.59 1.57
C VAL A 253 73.71 25.97 1.90
N ILE A 254 73.32 26.05 3.17
CA ILE A 254 71.96 25.76 3.61
C ILE A 254 71.10 26.94 3.18
N ARG A 255 70.48 26.85 1.99
CA ARG A 255 69.39 27.76 1.64
C ARG A 255 68.14 27.33 2.40
N THR A 256 67.80 28.06 3.45
CA THR A 256 66.47 28.09 4.05
C THR A 256 65.56 28.87 3.10
N GLU A 257 64.81 28.18 2.24
CA GLU A 257 63.58 28.75 1.71
C GLU A 257 62.50 28.59 2.78
N ASP A 258 62.49 29.52 3.73
CA ASP A 258 61.26 29.85 4.43
C ASP A 258 60.41 30.65 3.44
N LYS A 259 59.31 30.05 3.01
CA LYS A 259 58.23 30.75 2.34
C LYS A 259 56.99 30.53 3.19
N ASP A 260 56.78 31.45 4.13
CA ASP A 260 55.48 31.69 4.73
C ASP A 260 54.58 32.24 3.63
N GLU A 261 53.66 31.39 3.15
CA GLU A 261 52.34 31.73 2.61
C GLU A 261 51.47 30.47 2.60
#